data_AF-A0A1B1N3H5-F1
#
_entry.id   AF-A0A1B1N3H5-F1
#
_cell.length_a   1.000
_cell.length_b   1.000
_cell.length_c   1.000
_cell.angle_alpha   90.00
_cell.angle_beta   90.00
_cell.angle_gamma   90.00
#
_symmetry.space_group_name_H-M   'P 1'
#
loop_
_entity.id
_entity.type
_entity.pdbx_description
1 polymer ?
#
loop_
_entity_poly.entity_id
_entity_poly.type
_entity_poly.pdbx_seq_one_letter_code
_entity_poly.pdbx_strand_id
1 'polypeptide(L)' 'MLGMLFNDKECRELDYVLRKELDEMLLDLSDQRLDQDIRSAIAKRYNTIFRMYARFAPSKELSKYARRTRVQAKP' A
#
# COMPACT_ATOMS: atom_id res chain seq x y z
N MET A 1 14.66 -7.92 -10.59
CA MET A 1 13.52 -6.98 -10.69
C MET A 1 13.20 -6.81 -12.16
N LEU A 2 11.93 -6.86 -12.57
CA LEU A 2 11.50 -6.59 -13.95
C LEU A 2 11.07 -5.12 -14.07
N GLY A 3 11.44 -4.46 -15.16
CA GLY A 3 11.00 -3.09 -15.48
C GLY A 3 9.67 -3.10 -16.24
N MET A 4 8.88 -2.04 -16.10
CA MET A 4 7.64 -1.82 -16.86
C MET A 4 7.78 -0.52 -17.65
N LEU A 5 7.27 -0.50 -18.88
CA LEU A 5 7.22 0.69 -19.71
C LEU A 5 5.76 1.17 -19.73
N PHE A 6 5.51 2.37 -19.23
CA PHE A 6 4.19 2.99 -19.17
C PHE A 6 4.23 4.36 -19.83
N ASN A 7 3.14 4.74 -20.48
CA ASN A 7 2.90 6.12 -20.89
C ASN A 7 2.31 6.96 -19.73
N ASP A 8 2.23 8.28 -19.90
CA ASP A 8 1.75 9.19 -18.85
C ASP A 8 0.32 8.90 -18.40
N LYS A 9 -0.54 8.43 -19.31
CA LYS A 9 -1.92 8.08 -18.98
C LYS A 9 -1.96 6.83 -18.10
N GLU A 10 -1.22 5.79 -18.46
CA GLU A 10 -1.10 4.56 -17.67
C GLU A 10 -0.49 4.83 -16.29
N CYS A 11 0.53 5.69 -16.19
CA CYS A 11 1.10 6.08 -14.90
C CYS A 11 0.07 6.75 -13.98
N ARG A 12 -0.82 7.60 -14.52
CA ARG A 12 -1.88 8.26 -13.74
C ARG A 12 -2.95 7.28 -13.27
N GLU A 13 -3.37 6.37 -14.15
CA GLU A 13 -4.34 5.32 -13.77
C GLU A 13 -3.75 4.39 -12.71
N LEU A 14 -2.46 4.03 -12.83
CA LEU A 14 -1.77 3.22 -11.82
C LEU A 14 -1.64 3.97 -10.48
N ASP A 15 -1.29 5.25 -10.47
CA ASP A 15 -1.28 6.06 -9.24
C ASP A 15 -2.66 6.05 -8.57
N TYR A 16 -3.73 6.25 -9.36
CA TYR A 16 -5.11 6.23 -8.86
C TYR A 16 -5.51 4.87 -8.28
N VAL A 17 -5.29 3.78 -9.02
CA VAL A 17 -5.65 2.42 -8.59
C VAL A 17 -4.89 2.03 -7.33
N LEU A 18 -3.58 2.31 -7.27
CA LEU A 18 -2.76 1.98 -6.10
C LEU A 18 -3.20 2.76 -4.85
N ARG A 19 -3.57 4.03 -5.00
CA ARG A 19 -4.14 4.83 -3.89
C ARG A 19 -5.45 4.27 -3.38
N LYS A 20 -6.39 4.02 -4.30
CA LYS A 20 -7.72 3.47 -3.95
C LYS A 20 -7.58 2.17 -3.18
N GLU A 21 -6.71 1.29 -3.65
CA GLU A 21 -6.41 0.01 -3.03
C GLU A 21 -5.78 0.17 -1.63
N LEU A 22 -4.87 1.14 -1.45
CA LEU A 22 -4.33 1.47 -0.13
C LEU A 22 -5.42 2.00 0.81
N ASP A 23 -6.28 2.91 0.34
CA ASP A 23 -7.36 3.49 1.14
C ASP A 23 -8.40 2.45 1.57
N GLU A 24 -8.77 1.52 0.68
CA GLU A 24 -9.66 0.39 1.00
C GLU A 24 -9.05 -0.52 2.08
N MET A 25 -7.77 -0.90 1.94
CA MET A 25 -7.11 -1.71 2.98
C MET A 25 -6.95 -0.96 4.31
N LEU A 26 -6.76 0.37 4.29
CA LEU A 26 -6.72 1.17 5.51
C LEU A 26 -8.09 1.17 6.22
N LEU A 27 -9.18 1.23 5.45
CA LEU A 27 -10.54 1.13 5.96
C LEU A 27 -10.78 -0.25 6.58
N ASP A 28 -10.44 -1.34 5.88
CA ASP A 28 -10.59 -2.70 6.41
C ASP A 28 -9.79 -2.90 7.70
N LEU A 29 -8.54 -2.41 7.74
CA LEU A 29 -7.68 -2.50 8.92
C LEU A 29 -8.17 -1.64 10.10
N SER A 30 -9.03 -0.65 9.86
CA SER A 30 -9.63 0.16 10.92
C SER A 30 -10.73 -0.56 11.68
N ASP A 31 -11.32 -1.61 11.09
CA ASP A 31 -12.32 -2.43 11.76
C ASP A 31 -11.67 -3.29 12.87
N GLN A 32 -12.14 -3.13 14.10
CA GLN A 32 -11.67 -3.89 15.27
C GLN A 32 -12.21 -5.33 15.30
N ARG A 33 -13.29 -5.61 14.56
CA ARG A 33 -13.92 -6.93 14.48
C ARG A 33 -13.22 -7.86 13.48
N LEU A 34 -12.28 -7.32 12.72
CA LEU A 34 -11.51 -8.07 11.74
C LEU A 34 -10.65 -9.13 12.43
N ASP A 35 -10.82 -10.38 12.01
CA ASP A 35 -10.02 -11.52 12.47
C ASP A 35 -8.51 -11.25 12.29
N GLN A 36 -7.70 -11.78 13.22
CA GLN A 36 -6.27 -11.49 13.28
C GLN A 36 -5.50 -12.04 12.07
N ASP A 37 -5.90 -13.19 11.53
CA ASP A 37 -5.25 -13.76 10.34
C ASP A 37 -5.59 -12.95 9.09
N ILE A 38 -6.85 -12.53 8.97
CA ILE A 38 -7.29 -11.61 7.91
C ILE A 38 -6.53 -10.29 8.00
N ARG A 39 -6.42 -9.71 9.21
CA ARG A 39 -5.65 -8.48 9.46
C ARG A 39 -4.19 -8.61 9.00
N SER A 40 -3.56 -9.74 9.32
CA SER A 40 -2.19 -10.03 8.91
C SER A 40 -2.05 -10.14 7.38
N ALA A 41 -3.01 -10.79 6.72
CA ALA A 41 -3.04 -10.89 5.27
C ALA A 41 -3.19 -9.52 4.59
N ILE A 42 -4.13 -8.69 5.06
CA ILE A 42 -4.32 -7.33 4.55
C ILE A 42 -3.07 -6.48 4.79
N ALA A 43 -2.44 -6.57 5.96
CA ALA A 43 -1.20 -5.84 6.24
C ALA A 43 -0.04 -6.24 5.31
N LYS A 44 0.08 -7.53 4.94
CA LYS A 44 1.08 -8.00 3.96
C LYS A 44 0.79 -7.47 2.57
N ARG A 45 -0.48 -7.48 2.14
CA ARG A 45 -0.93 -6.90 0.87
C ARG A 45 -0.64 -5.40 0.83
N TYR A 46 -0.98 -4.68 1.90
CA TYR A 46 -0.73 -3.25 2.07
C TYR A 46 0.75 -2.90 1.86
N ASN A 47 1.67 -3.63 2.50
CA ASN A 47 3.11 -3.40 2.32
C ASN A 47 3.56 -3.60 0.88
N THR A 48 3.00 -4.58 0.17
CA THR A 48 3.34 -4.84 -1.24
C THR A 48 2.85 -3.72 -2.14
N ILE A 49 1.59 -3.32 -2.00
CA ILE A 49 0.98 -2.23 -2.77
C ILE A 49 1.67 -0.88 -2.45
N PHE A 50 1.99 -0.61 -1.19
CA PHE A 50 2.70 0.61 -0.80
C PHE A 50 4.08 0.69 -1.46
N ARG A 51 4.82 -0.43 -1.54
CA ARG A 51 6.11 -0.48 -2.25
C ARG A 51 5.98 -0.31 -3.75
N MET A 52 4.85 -0.69 -4.35
CA MET A 52 4.54 -0.39 -5.74
C MET A 52 4.23 1.10 -5.92
N TYR A 53 3.38 1.66 -5.05
CA TYR A 53 3.02 3.08 -5.03
C TYR A 53 4.24 4.00 -4.87
N ALA A 54 5.17 3.63 -3.99
CA ALA A 54 6.43 4.34 -3.76
C ALA A 54 7.34 4.47 -4.98
N ARG A 55 7.10 3.71 -6.06
CA ARG A 55 7.86 3.83 -7.32
C ARG A 55 7.35 4.96 -8.20
N PHE A 56 6.11 5.40 -8.02
CA PHE A 56 5.44 6.38 -8.88
C PHE A 56 5.14 7.70 -8.13
N ALA A 57 4.92 7.62 -6.82
CA ALA A 57 4.39 8.73 -6.05
C ALA A 57 5.47 9.74 -5.61
N PRO A 58 5.14 11.05 -5.63
CA PRO A 58 6.00 12.06 -5.02
C PRO A 58 6.06 11.89 -3.49
N SER A 59 7.21 12.23 -2.90
CA SER A 59 7.50 11.99 -1.46
C SER A 59 6.47 12.60 -0.51
N LYS A 60 5.83 13.72 -0.89
CA LYS A 60 4.77 14.36 -0.09
C LYS A 60 3.56 13.45 0.08
N GLU A 61 3.17 12.72 -0.96
CA GLU A 61 2.00 11.84 -0.93
C GLU A 61 2.30 10.52 -0.22
N LEU A 62 3.56 10.06 -0.25
CA LEU A 62 3.99 8.88 0.51
C LEU A 62 3.81 9.05 2.01
N SER A 63 3.97 10.27 2.54
CA SER A 63 3.78 10.54 3.97
C SER A 63 2.37 10.19 4.47
N LYS A 64 1.34 10.26 3.61
CA LYS A 64 -0.05 9.92 3.95
C LYS A 64 -0.24 8.42 4.20
N TYR A 65 0.55 7.60 3.49
CA TYR A 65 0.49 6.14 3.54
C TYR A 65 1.66 5.53 4.33
N ALA A 66 2.59 6.36 4.82
CA ALA A 66 3.70 5.93 5.63
C ALA A 66 3.21 5.52 7.03
N ARG A 67 2.69 4.30 7.16
CA ARG A 67 2.47 3.68 8.46
C ARG A 67 3.83 3.35 9.08
N ARG A 68 3.99 3.63 10.38
CA ARG A 68 5.07 3.00 11.17
C ARG A 68 4.85 1.51 11.12
N THR A 69 5.51 0.83 10.18
CA THR A 69 5.75 -0.59 10.26
C THR A 69 6.61 -0.78 11.50
N ARG A 70 5.96 -1.00 12.66
CA ARG A 70 6.55 -1.84 13.69
C ARG A 70 6.64 -3.21 13.04
N VAL A 71 7.64 -3.41 12.19
CA VAL A 71 8.14 -4.74 11.88
C VAL A 71 8.49 -5.26 13.27
N GLN A 72 7.62 -6.11 13.82
CA GLN A 72 7.99 -6.94 14.95
C GLN A 72 9.10 -7.83 14.41
N ALA A 73 10.33 -7.34 14.50
CA ALA A 73 11.50 -8.18 14.58
C ALA A 73 11.30 -8.99 15.86
N LYS A 74 10.69 -10.15 15.70
CA LYS A 74 10.61 -11.15 16.77
C LYS A 74 12.07 -11.63 16.97
N PRO A 75 12.57 -11.64 18.22
CA PRO A 75 13.94 -12.07 18.54
C PRO A 75 14.16 -13.56 18.22
#